data_AF-A0A511QY47-F1
#
_entry.id   AF-A0A511QY47-F1
#
_cell.length_a   1.000
_cell.length_b   1.000
_cell.length_c   1.000
_cell.angle_alpha   90.00
_cell.angle_beta   90.00
_cell.angle_gamma   90.00
#
_symmetry.space_group_name_H-M   'P 1'
#
loop_
_entity.id
_entity.type
_entity.pdbx_description
1 polymer ?
#
loop_
_entity_poly.entity_id
_entity_poly.type
_entity_poly.pdbx_seq_one_letter_code
_entity_poly.pdbx_strand_id
1 'polypeptide(L)'
;MTADFAEQRRRRLLEIPVEIARINRQLVAMRAERDNTERALKRRETYVRQGARLRESYKQLKSEAERTDYLRVQVYEDIEYEHLADRLEQIAVQIDKLVFEKDALEHERKALYAALISYAAEIFEKKIDEKTLADMAGRGRVLS
;
A
#
# COMPACT_ATOMS: atom_id res chain seq x y z
N MET A 1 13.47 -13.86 28.83
CA MET A 1 12.95 -12.71 28.06
C MET A 1 12.86 -11.51 29.01
N THR A 2 13.62 -10.45 28.75
CA THR A 2 13.82 -9.29 29.64
C THR A 2 12.75 -8.21 29.44
N ALA A 3 12.54 -7.31 30.41
CA ALA A 3 11.59 -6.18 30.32
C ALA A 3 11.84 -5.29 29.08
N ASP A 4 13.11 -5.18 28.68
CA ASP A 4 13.59 -4.46 27.51
C ASP A 4 12.98 -4.98 26.18
N PHE A 5 12.73 -6.29 26.09
CA PHE A 5 12.10 -6.91 24.92
C PHE A 5 10.61 -6.54 24.75
N ALA A 6 9.89 -6.42 25.86
CA ALA A 6 8.48 -6.00 25.84
C ALA A 6 8.34 -4.50 25.55
N GLU A 7 9.30 -3.70 26.01
CA GLU A 7 9.34 -2.25 25.77
C GLU A 7 9.64 -1.93 24.30
N GLN A 8 10.59 -2.63 23.67
CA GLN A 8 10.88 -2.51 22.24
C GLN A 8 9.66 -2.85 21.37
N ARG A 9 8.95 -3.95 21.67
CA ARG A 9 7.72 -4.33 20.96
C ARG A 9 6.60 -3.30 21.14
N ARG A 10 6.43 -2.76 22.34
CA ARG A 10 5.45 -1.70 22.62
C ARG A 10 5.77 -0.44 21.82
N ARG A 11 7.04 -0.02 21.79
CA ARG A 11 7.48 1.13 21.01
C ARG A 11 7.19 0.95 19.53
N ARG A 12 7.57 -0.20 18.95
CA ARG A 12 7.28 -0.52 17.54
C ARG A 12 5.79 -0.49 17.23
N LEU A 13 4.95 -1.02 18.14
CA LEU A 13 3.49 -1.00 18.00
C LEU A 13 2.91 0.43 17.94
N LEU A 14 3.55 1.40 18.59
CA LEU A 14 3.16 2.82 18.56
C LEU A 14 3.68 3.54 17.30
N GLU A 15 4.80 3.11 16.74
CA GLU A 15 5.40 3.67 15.52
C GLU A 15 4.63 3.26 14.24
N ILE A 16 4.19 2.00 14.16
CA ILE A 16 3.51 1.44 12.98
C ILE A 16 2.29 2.29 12.53
N PRO A 17 1.36 2.74 13.41
CA PRO A 17 0.26 3.60 13.00
C PRO A 17 0.70 4.91 12.34
N VAL A 18 1.82 5.49 12.78
CA VAL A 18 2.37 6.73 12.20
C VAL A 18 2.92 6.45 10.80
N GLU A 19 3.61 5.34 10.62
CA GLU A 19 4.11 4.88 9.32
C GLU A 19 2.96 4.59 8.33
N ILE A 20 1.92 3.88 8.79
CA ILE A 20 0.70 3.61 8.00
C ILE A 20 0.01 4.94 7.61
N ALA A 21 -0.08 5.90 8.52
CA ALA A 21 -0.67 7.20 8.22
C ALA A 21 0.13 7.96 7.14
N ARG A 22 1.47 7.89 7.19
CA ARG A 22 2.35 8.47 6.17
C ARG A 22 2.13 7.79 4.81
N ILE A 23 2.09 6.46 4.76
CA ILE A 23 1.83 5.70 3.52
C ILE A 23 0.46 6.04 2.95
N ASN A 24 -0.58 6.13 3.79
CA ASN A 24 -1.92 6.50 3.33
C ASN A 24 -1.95 7.90 2.68
N ARG A 25 -1.20 8.88 3.20
CA ARG A 25 -1.08 10.21 2.55
C ARG A 25 -0.41 10.10 1.18
N GLN A 26 0.64 9.29 1.07
CA GLN A 26 1.32 9.05 -0.20
C GLN A 26 0.40 8.36 -1.21
N LEU A 27 -0.38 7.35 -0.78
CA LEU A 27 -1.37 6.68 -1.61
C LEU A 27 -2.45 7.65 -2.13
N VAL A 28 -2.94 8.55 -1.28
CA VAL A 28 -3.90 9.58 -1.70
C VAL A 28 -3.29 10.49 -2.77
N ALA A 29 -2.06 10.96 -2.55
CA ALA A 29 -1.35 11.80 -3.52
C ALA A 29 -1.13 11.07 -4.85
N MET A 30 -0.66 9.83 -4.83
CA MET A 30 -0.43 9.02 -6.04
C MET A 30 -1.72 8.71 -6.80
N ARG A 31 -2.83 8.44 -6.09
CA ARG A 31 -4.14 8.24 -6.74
C ARG A 31 -4.65 9.52 -7.39
N ALA A 32 -4.49 10.67 -6.73
CA ALA A 32 -4.84 11.96 -7.33
C ALA A 32 -3.96 12.26 -8.56
N GLU A 33 -2.66 11.95 -8.49
CA GLU A 33 -1.76 12.07 -9.63
C GLU A 33 -2.19 11.16 -10.79
N ARG A 34 -2.50 9.88 -10.51
CA ARG A 34 -3.02 8.93 -11.51
C ARG A 34 -4.24 9.52 -12.21
N ASP A 35 -5.24 9.95 -11.46
CA ASP A 35 -6.49 10.48 -12.02
C ASP A 35 -6.24 11.74 -12.88
N ASN A 36 -5.30 12.59 -12.49
CA ASN A 36 -4.91 13.76 -13.27
C ASN A 36 -4.16 13.39 -14.56
N THR A 37 -3.25 12.42 -14.48
CA THR A 37 -2.47 11.91 -15.62
C THR A 37 -3.39 11.19 -16.61
N GLU A 38 -4.37 10.40 -16.15
CA GLU A 38 -5.38 9.77 -17.00
C GLU A 38 -6.22 10.80 -17.76
N ARG A 39 -6.64 11.88 -17.09
CA ARG A 39 -7.34 12.98 -17.75
C ARG A 39 -6.44 13.69 -18.76
N ALA A 40 -5.16 13.90 -18.44
CA ALA A 40 -4.21 14.50 -19.35
C ALA A 40 -4.00 13.63 -20.60
N LEU A 41 -3.85 12.31 -20.42
CA LEU A 41 -3.71 11.33 -21.51
C LEU A 41 -4.92 11.37 -22.46
N LYS A 42 -6.14 11.32 -21.92
CA LYS A 42 -7.38 11.41 -22.73
C LYS A 42 -7.50 12.72 -23.49
N ARG A 43 -7.09 13.83 -22.87
CA ARG A 43 -7.06 15.14 -23.54
C ARG A 43 -6.03 15.16 -24.66
N ARG A 44 -4.83 14.62 -24.42
CA ARG A 44 -3.77 14.55 -25.42
C ARG A 44 -4.18 13.67 -26.60
N GLU A 45 -4.72 12.49 -26.34
CA GLU A 45 -5.28 11.60 -27.36
C GLU A 45 -6.30 12.33 -28.25
N THR A 46 -7.23 13.05 -27.63
CA THR A 46 -8.25 13.82 -28.37
C THR A 46 -7.60 14.91 -29.24
N TYR A 47 -6.65 15.66 -28.67
CA TYR A 47 -5.93 16.71 -29.38
C TYR A 47 -5.17 16.17 -30.60
N VAL A 48 -4.42 15.07 -30.42
CA VAL A 48 -3.66 14.43 -31.49
C VAL A 48 -4.58 13.93 -32.59
N ARG A 49 -5.68 13.26 -32.24
CA ARG A 49 -6.67 12.78 -33.22
C ARG A 49 -7.32 13.94 -33.98
N GLN A 50 -7.63 15.05 -33.33
CA GLN A 50 -8.18 16.23 -34.00
C GLN A 50 -7.18 16.83 -35.00
N GLY A 51 -5.93 17.01 -34.59
CA GLY A 51 -4.87 17.50 -35.48
C GLY A 51 -4.63 16.55 -36.67
N ALA A 52 -4.63 15.24 -36.42
CA ALA A 52 -4.46 14.21 -37.44
C ALA A 52 -5.57 14.25 -38.52
N ARG A 53 -6.82 14.53 -38.13
CA ARG A 53 -7.96 14.65 -39.06
C ARG A 53 -7.86 15.82 -40.04
N LEU A 54 -7.08 16.84 -39.69
CA LEU A 54 -6.88 18.01 -40.55
C LEU A 54 -5.81 17.76 -41.64
N ARG A 55 -4.99 16.72 -41.49
CA ARG A 55 -3.90 16.39 -42.43
C ARG A 55 -4.44 15.82 -43.73
N GLU A 56 -3.74 16.12 -44.82
CA GLU A 56 -4.14 15.67 -46.16
C GLU A 56 -4.10 14.14 -46.30
N SER A 57 -3.09 13.50 -45.69
CA SER A 57 -2.99 12.03 -45.59
C SER A 57 -4.24 11.37 -45.03
N TYR A 58 -4.89 11.99 -44.04
CA TYR A 58 -6.13 11.46 -43.47
C TYR A 58 -7.33 11.61 -44.42
N LYS A 59 -7.41 12.73 -45.16
CA LYS A 59 -8.52 13.00 -46.09
C LYS A 59 -8.54 12.06 -47.28
N GLN A 60 -7.37 11.52 -47.66
CA GLN A 60 -7.24 10.58 -48.78
C GLN A 60 -7.68 9.15 -48.44
N LEU A 61 -7.87 8.84 -47.15
CA LEU A 61 -8.30 7.51 -46.70
C LEU A 61 -9.77 7.27 -47.04
N LYS A 62 -10.05 6.11 -47.65
CA LYS A 62 -11.36 5.79 -48.25
C LYS A 62 -12.24 4.96 -47.32
N SER A 63 -11.64 4.13 -46.47
CA SER A 63 -12.38 3.29 -45.52
C SER A 63 -12.33 3.83 -44.09
N GLU A 64 -13.33 3.45 -43.29
CA GLU A 64 -13.37 3.75 -41.86
C GLU A 64 -12.29 3.01 -41.06
N ALA A 65 -11.94 1.79 -41.49
CA ALA A 65 -10.87 0.99 -40.89
C ALA A 65 -9.51 1.69 -41.03
N GLU A 66 -9.15 2.11 -42.26
CA GLU A 66 -7.89 2.85 -42.50
C GLU A 66 -7.83 4.15 -41.71
N ARG A 67 -8.94 4.89 -41.60
CA ARG A 67 -9.02 6.12 -40.81
C ARG A 67 -8.80 5.85 -39.32
N THR A 68 -9.38 4.77 -38.80
CA THR A 68 -9.23 4.39 -37.40
C THR A 68 -7.80 3.99 -37.07
N ASP A 69 -7.18 3.17 -37.92
CA ASP A 69 -5.79 2.75 -37.75
C ASP A 69 -4.83 3.93 -37.87
N TYR A 70 -5.04 4.82 -38.85
CA TYR A 70 -4.25 6.03 -38.99
C TYR A 70 -4.30 6.89 -37.72
N LEU A 71 -5.50 7.16 -37.18
CA LEU A 71 -5.65 7.94 -35.95
C LEU A 71 -5.01 7.27 -34.74
N ARG A 72 -5.07 5.94 -34.66
CA ARG A 72 -4.42 5.16 -33.62
C ARG A 72 -2.90 5.29 -33.70
N VAL A 73 -2.31 5.15 -34.89
CA VAL A 73 -0.87 5.33 -35.11
C VAL A 73 -0.44 6.74 -34.72
N GLN A 74 -1.18 7.78 -35.13
CA GLN A 74 -0.84 9.15 -34.77
C GLN A 74 -0.80 9.40 -33.27
N VAL A 75 -1.68 8.75 -32.49
CA VAL A 75 -1.65 8.82 -31.02
C VAL A 75 -0.44 8.11 -30.45
N TYR A 76 -0.07 6.94 -30.97
CA TYR A 76 1.11 6.21 -30.49
C TYR A 76 2.45 6.85 -30.89
N GLU A 77 2.50 7.58 -32.00
CA GLU A 77 3.67 8.36 -32.40
C GLU A 77 3.83 9.67 -31.62
N ASP A 78 2.85 10.04 -30.79
CA ASP A 78 2.89 11.26 -30.00
C ASP A 78 3.71 11.06 -28.71
N ILE A 79 4.87 11.72 -28.65
CA ILE A 79 5.82 11.62 -27.53
C ILE A 79 5.18 12.01 -26.19
N GLU A 80 4.34 13.05 -26.16
CA GLU A 80 3.67 13.44 -24.92
C GLU A 80 2.65 12.39 -24.45
N TYR A 81 1.93 11.77 -25.37
CA TYR A 81 1.02 10.67 -25.07
C TYR A 81 1.80 9.47 -24.51
N GLU A 82 2.92 9.09 -25.13
CA GLU A 82 3.80 8.02 -24.64
C GLU A 82 4.31 8.31 -23.22
N HIS A 83 4.85 9.51 -22.97
CA HIS A 83 5.30 9.89 -21.62
C HIS A 83 4.20 9.87 -20.56
N LEU A 84 2.98 10.27 -20.92
CA LEU A 84 1.84 10.21 -20.01
C LEU A 84 1.43 8.75 -19.74
N ALA A 85 1.50 7.86 -20.75
CA ALA A 85 1.23 6.45 -20.59
C ALA A 85 2.27 5.76 -19.69
N ASP A 86 3.56 6.02 -19.92
CA ASP A 86 4.65 5.53 -19.08
C ASP A 86 4.51 6.02 -17.64
N ARG A 87 4.13 7.29 -17.47
CA ARG A 87 3.92 7.86 -16.13
C ARG A 87 2.77 7.15 -15.41
N LEU A 88 1.69 6.77 -16.10
CA LEU A 88 0.61 6.00 -15.50
C LEU A 88 1.07 4.63 -15.03
N GLU A 89 1.88 3.93 -15.82
CA GLU A 89 2.45 2.64 -15.42
C GLU A 89 3.35 2.80 -14.18
N GLN A 90 4.21 3.82 -14.16
CA GLN A 90 5.05 4.12 -13.01
C GLN A 90 4.21 4.41 -11.74
N ILE A 91 3.13 5.18 -11.87
CA ILE A 91 2.24 5.48 -10.75
C ILE A 91 1.53 4.21 -10.27
N ALA A 92 1.10 3.32 -11.17
CA ALA A 92 0.49 2.05 -10.79
C ALA A 92 1.46 1.19 -9.96
N VAL A 93 2.70 1.02 -10.42
CA VAL A 93 3.75 0.29 -9.70
C VAL A 93 4.05 0.92 -8.33
N GLN A 94 4.08 2.25 -8.25
CA GLN A 94 4.28 2.98 -6.98
C GLN A 94 3.12 2.74 -6.00
N ILE A 95 1.88 2.76 -6.48
CA ILE A 95 0.70 2.47 -5.67
C ILE A 95 0.76 1.04 -5.14
N ASP A 96 1.07 0.05 -5.98
CA ASP A 96 1.14 -1.35 -5.58
C ASP A 96 2.21 -1.57 -4.50
N LYS A 97 3.38 -0.94 -4.63
CA LYS A 97 4.44 -0.97 -3.61
C LYS A 97 3.96 -0.39 -2.27
N LEU A 98 3.30 0.76 -2.29
CA LEU A 98 2.79 1.40 -1.08
C LEU A 98 1.66 0.59 -0.42
N VAL A 99 0.80 -0.04 -1.21
CA VAL A 99 -0.23 -0.97 -0.69
C VAL A 99 0.43 -2.15 -0.02
N PHE A 100 1.41 -2.78 -0.67
CA PHE A 100 2.15 -3.90 -0.09
C PHE A 100 2.86 -3.52 1.22
N GLU A 101 3.55 -2.37 1.25
CA GLU A 101 4.23 -1.87 2.45
C GLU A 101 3.24 -1.65 3.61
N LYS A 102 2.08 -1.05 3.31
CA LYS A 102 1.02 -0.86 4.29
C LYS A 102 0.51 -2.20 4.84
N ASP A 103 0.23 -3.17 3.97
CA ASP A 103 -0.29 -4.47 4.38
C ASP A 103 0.75 -5.22 5.24
N ALA A 104 2.03 -5.15 4.88
CA ALA A 104 3.12 -5.70 5.67
C ALA A 104 3.17 -5.09 7.08
N LEU A 105 3.03 -3.77 7.21
CA LEU A 105 2.96 -3.08 8.51
C LEU A 105 1.71 -3.48 9.32
N GLU A 106 0.56 -3.67 8.67
CA GLU A 106 -0.65 -4.15 9.33
C GLU A 106 -0.50 -5.58 9.85
N HIS A 107 0.16 -6.44 9.08
CA HIS A 107 0.53 -7.79 9.50
C HIS A 107 1.51 -7.78 10.68
N GLU A 108 2.55 -6.94 10.60
CA GLU A 108 3.52 -6.74 11.69
C GLU A 108 2.80 -6.31 12.97
N ARG A 109 1.90 -5.33 12.89
CA ARG A 109 1.12 -4.83 14.03
C ARG A 109 0.29 -5.94 14.68
N LYS A 110 -0.41 -6.74 13.87
CA LYS A 110 -1.22 -7.87 14.37
C LYS A 110 -0.34 -8.92 15.06
N ALA A 111 0.81 -9.25 14.47
CA ALA A 111 1.75 -10.20 15.05
C ALA A 111 2.34 -9.71 16.39
N LEU A 112 2.74 -8.43 16.46
CA LEU A 112 3.24 -7.83 17.69
C LEU A 112 2.17 -7.78 18.79
N TYR A 113 0.94 -7.43 18.43
CA TYR A 113 -0.18 -7.42 19.37
C TYR A 113 -0.47 -8.82 19.94
N ALA A 114 -0.54 -9.84 19.07
CA ALA A 114 -0.73 -11.23 19.49
C ALA A 114 0.42 -11.68 20.41
N ALA A 115 1.67 -11.37 20.06
CA ALA A 115 2.82 -11.74 20.86
C ALA A 115 2.85 -11.05 22.24
N LEU A 116 2.35 -9.82 22.35
CA LEU A 116 2.21 -9.13 23.63
C LEU A 116 1.10 -9.76 24.49
N ILE A 117 -0.01 -10.17 23.89
CA ILE A 117 -1.09 -10.88 24.60
C ILE A 117 -0.59 -12.23 25.14
N SER A 118 0.08 -13.02 24.29
CA SER A 118 0.66 -14.30 24.70
C SER A 118 1.66 -14.13 25.85
N TYR A 119 2.54 -13.14 25.76
CA TYR A 119 3.49 -12.84 26.83
C TYR A 119 2.80 -12.43 28.14
N ALA A 120 1.75 -11.61 28.07
CA ALA A 120 0.97 -11.24 29.24
C ALA A 120 0.29 -12.46 29.88
N ALA A 121 -0.30 -13.33 29.06
CA ALA A 121 -0.91 -14.58 29.53
C ALA A 121 0.11 -15.48 30.25
N GLU A 122 1.30 -15.68 29.68
CA GLU A 122 2.38 -16.44 30.32
C GLU A 122 2.82 -15.85 31.68
N ILE A 123 2.87 -14.52 31.80
CA ILE A 123 3.18 -13.87 33.10
C ILE A 123 2.06 -14.13 34.10
N PHE A 124 0.81 -14.03 33.70
CA PHE A 124 -0.33 -14.27 34.60
C PHE A 124 -0.39 -15.72 35.06
N GLU A 125 -0.21 -16.69 34.17
CA GLU A 125 -0.14 -18.12 34.52
C GLU A 125 0.98 -18.38 35.54
N LYS A 126 2.20 -17.89 35.29
CA LYS A 126 3.31 -18.05 36.23
C LYS A 126 3.02 -17.44 37.60
N LYS A 127 2.42 -16.25 37.66
CA LYS A 127 2.06 -15.61 38.94
C LYS A 127 0.97 -16.39 39.68
N ILE A 128 0.01 -16.97 38.96
CA ILE A 128 -1.03 -17.82 39.55
C ILE A 128 -0.40 -19.11 40.11
N ASP A 129 0.49 -19.74 39.36
CA ASP A 129 1.19 -20.96 39.80
C ASP A 129 2.07 -20.69 41.02
N GLU A 130 2.86 -19.62 41.02
CA GLU A 130 3.69 -19.20 42.16
C GLU A 130 2.86 -18.94 43.42
N LYS A 131 1.72 -18.25 43.28
CA LYS A 131 0.80 -18.00 44.40
C LYS A 131 0.19 -19.31 44.92
N THR A 132 -0.21 -20.21 44.02
CA THR A 132 -0.79 -21.50 44.39
C THR A 132 0.22 -22.37 45.14
N LEU A 133 1.48 -22.40 44.68
CA LEU A 133 2.59 -23.07 45.37
C LEU A 133 2.88 -22.45 46.74
N ALA A 134 2.86 -21.12 46.85
CA ALA A 134 3.03 -20.41 48.11
C ALA A 134 1.90 -20.73 49.11
N ASP A 135 0.65 -20.78 48.65
CA ASP A 135 -0.52 -21.13 49.47
C ASP A 135 -0.46 -22.59 49.95
N MET A 136 -0.01 -23.52 49.10
CA MET A 136 0.21 -24.93 49.47
C MET A 136 1.34 -25.09 50.50
N ALA A 137 2.46 -24.39 50.32
CA ALA A 137 3.57 -24.41 51.27
C ALA A 137 3.20 -23.77 52.62
N GLY A 138 2.38 -22.72 52.60
CA GLY A 138 1.84 -22.07 53.80
C GLY A 138 0.92 -22.99 54.60
N ARG A 139 0.02 -23.73 53.92
CA ARG A 139 -0.86 -24.72 54.58
C ARG A 139 -0.09 -25.91 55.16
N GLY A 140 0.97 -26.36 54.50
CA GLY A 140 1.82 -27.46 54.98
C GLY A 140 2.58 -27.14 56.28
N ARG A 141 2.90 -25.87 56.55
CA ARG A 141 3.58 -25.44 57.80
C ARG A 141 2.65 -25.27 59.00
N VAL A 142 1.34 -25.21 58.81
CA VAL A 142 0.36 -25.05 59.90
C VAL A 142 -0.02 -26.41 60.52
N LEU A 143 0.40 -27.52 59.91
CA LEU A 143 0.06 -28.89 60.32
C LEU A 143 1.27 -29.74 60.80
N SER A 144 2.42 -29.13 61.08
CA SER A 144 3.58 -29.77 61.74
C SER A 144 3.80 -29.16 63.11
#